data_AF-A0A3M1BHG1-F1
#
_entry.id   AF-A0A3M1BHG1-F1
#
_cell.length_a   1.000
_cell.length_b   1.000
_cell.length_c   1.000
_cell.angle_alpha   90.00
_cell.angle_beta   90.00
_cell.angle_gamma   90.00
#
_symmetry.space_group_name_H-M   'P 1'
#
loop_
_entity.id
_entity.type
_entity.pdbx_description
1 polymer ?
#
loop_
_entity_poly.entity_id
_entity_poly.type
_entity_poly.pdbx_seq_one_letter_code
_entity_poly.pdbx_strand_id
1 'polypeptide(L)' 'LRPYNFFRVHRSYLVNLNKVKELKSVEQSKYVIVFKEINETLKTSREGAKALRDYLNI' A
#
# COMPACT_ATOMS: atom_id res chain seq x y z
N LEU A 1 15.48 0.99 9.78
CA LEU A 1 14.26 0.59 9.03
C LEU A 1 12.96 1.15 9.62
N ARG A 2 12.81 1.34 10.94
CA ARG A 2 11.63 2.00 11.56
C ARG A 2 11.36 3.47 11.18
N PRO A 3 12.33 4.34 10.80
CA PRO A 3 12.05 5.77 10.62
C PRO A 3 11.61 6.19 9.19
N TYR A 4 11.51 5.26 8.22
CA TYR A 4 11.33 5.65 6.82
C TYR A 4 9.96 5.35 6.20
N ASN A 5 8.98 4.90 7.00
CA ASN A 5 7.61 4.64 6.56
C ASN A 5 7.50 3.78 5.27
N PHE A 6 8.46 2.87 5.06
CA PHE A 6 8.39 1.91 3.96
C PHE A 6 7.57 0.69 4.37
N PHE A 7 6.60 0.34 3.53
CA PHE A 7 5.71 -0.78 3.73
C PHE A 7 5.77 -1.74 2.55
N ARG A 8 5.80 -3.03 2.83
CA ARG A 8 5.84 -4.07 1.80
C ARG A 8 4.42 -4.48 1.43
N VAL A 9 3.96 -4.02 0.27
CA VAL A 9 2.57 -4.23 -0.18
C VAL A 9 2.43 -5.37 -1.19
N HIS A 10 3.55 -5.90 -1.66
CA HIS A 10 3.63 -7.04 -2.57
C HIS A 10 4.94 -7.80 -2.29
N ARG A 11 5.01 -9.08 -2.67
CA ARG A 11 6.23 -9.88 -2.51
C ARG A 11 7.45 -9.26 -3.20
N SER A 12 7.25 -8.49 -4.26
CA SER A 12 8.32 -7.84 -5.03
C SER A 12 8.38 -6.32 -4.88
N TYR A 13 7.43 -5.69 -4.17
CA TYR A 13 7.34 -4.22 -4.11
C TYR A 13 7.37 -3.70 -2.67
N LEU A 14 8.20 -2.70 -2.46
CA LEU A 14 8.29 -1.90 -1.25
C LEU A 14 7.85 -0.48 -1.56
N VAL A 15 7.03 0.10 -0.70
CA VAL A 15 6.30 1.33 -0.98
C VAL A 15 6.50 2.33 0.14
N ASN A 16 6.75 3.59 -0.20
CA ASN A 16 6.88 4.63 0.81
C ASN A 16 5.51 5.24 1.15
N LEU A 17 5.01 5.01 2.38
CA LEU A 17 3.72 5.52 2.85
C LEU A 17 3.67 7.05 2.90
N ASN A 18 4.81 7.73 3.07
CA ASN A 18 4.84 9.21 3.07
C ASN A 18 4.47 9.80 1.71
N LYS A 19 4.72 9.04 0.64
CA LYS A 19 4.38 9.41 -0.73
C LYS A 19 3.02 8.87 -1.16
N VAL A 20 2.31 8.13 -0.31
CA VAL A 20 0.95 7.67 -0.61
C VAL A 20 -0.02 8.85 -0.45
N LYS A 21 -0.83 9.07 -1.49
CA LYS A 21 -1.93 10.04 -1.50
C LYS A 21 -3.19 9.42 -0.95
N GLU A 22 -3.54 8.22 -1.43
CA GLU A 22 -4.78 7.53 -1.09
C GLU A 22 -4.62 6.02 -1.25
N LEU A 23 -5.36 5.27 -0.44
CA LEU A 23 -5.50 3.82 -0.54
C LEU A 23 -6.95 3.50 -0.91
N LYS A 24 -7.17 3.03 -2.14
CA LYS A 24 -8.50 2.63 -2.63
C LYS A 24 -8.70 1.14 -2.44
N SER A 25 -9.69 0.75 -1.64
CA SER A 25 -10.12 -0.65 -1.60
C SER A 25 -10.80 -1.00 -2.91
N VAL A 26 -10.34 -2.06 -3.57
CA VAL A 26 -10.97 -2.61 -4.77
C VAL A 26 -11.65 -3.93 -4.41
N GLU A 27 -12.58 -4.37 -5.24
CA GLU A 27 -13.25 -5.64 -5.08
C GLU A 27 -12.22 -6.80 -5.10
N GLN A 28 -12.40 -7.77 -4.19
CA GLN A 28 -11.53 -8.93 -3.92
C GLN A 28 -10.35 -8.73 -2.95
N SER A 29 -10.47 -7.89 -1.92
CA SER A 29 -9.43 -7.75 -0.87
C SER A 29 -8.08 -7.31 -1.45
N LYS A 30 -8.11 -6.40 -2.43
CA LYS A 30 -6.93 -5.75 -3.00
C LYS A 30 -7.06 -4.27 -2.74
N TYR A 31 -5.95 -3.62 -2.43
CA TYR A 31 -5.88 -2.16 -2.38
C TYR A 31 -5.13 -1.65 -3.60
N VAL A 32 -5.56 -0.50 -4.10
CA VAL A 32 -4.82 0.30 -5.06
C VAL A 32 -4.24 1.48 -4.30
N ILE A 33 -2.92 1.58 -4.36
CA ILE A 33 -2.16 2.67 -3.78
C ILE A 33 -2.02 3.75 -4.85
N VAL A 34 -2.53 4.93 -4.54
CA VAL A 34 -2.36 6.14 -5.35
C VAL A 34 -1.28 6.98 -4.69
N PHE A 35 -0.28 7.38 -5.46
CA PHE A 35 0.84 8.18 -4.95
C PHE A 35 0.60 9.68 -5.12
N LYS A 36 1.31 10.47 -4.30
CA LYS A 36 1.40 11.93 -4.46
C LYS A 36 2.39 12.21 -5.58
N GLU A 37 1.96 12.98 -6.58
CA GLU A 37 2.80 13.47 -7.69
C GLU A 37 3.38 12.38 -8.61
N ILE A 38 2.84 11.15 -8.53
CA ILE A 38 3.20 10.02 -9.39
C ILE A 38 1.89 9.49 -9.98
N ASN A 39 1.79 9.42 -11.31
CA ASN A 39 0.61 8.92 -12.02
C ASN A 39 0.51 7.39 -12.04
N GLU A 40 1.52 6.69 -11.55
CA GLU A 40 1.41 5.24 -11.35
C GLU A 40 0.52 4.92 -10.15
N THR A 41 -0.17 3.79 -10.27
CA THR A 41 -0.95 3.22 -9.18
C THR A 41 -0.51 1.78 -8.98
N LEU A 42 -0.33 1.38 -7.73
CA LEU A 42 0.18 0.06 -7.40
C LEU A 42 -0.91 -0.79 -6.76
N LYS A 43 -1.16 -1.96 -7.34
CA LYS A 43 -2.11 -2.94 -6.81
C LYS A 43 -1.39 -3.81 -5.77
N THR A 44 -1.95 -3.89 -4.57
CA THR A 44 -1.43 -4.79 -3.53
C THR A 44 -1.85 -6.24 -3.82
N SER A 45 -1.04 -7.19 -3.36
CA SER A 45 -1.50 -8.59 -3.30
C SER A 45 -2.54 -8.76 -2.20
N ARG A 46 -3.20 -9.93 -2.14
CA ARG A 46 -4.05 -10.33 -1.00
C ARG A 46 -3.33 -10.23 0.34
N GLU A 47 -2.08 -10.69 0.39
CA GLU A 47 -1.28 -10.63 1.62
C GLU A 47 -0.90 -9.20 1.98
N GLY A 48 -0.49 -8.40 1.00
CA GLY A 48 -0.19 -6.98 1.22
C GLY A 48 -1.42 -6.18 1.64
N ALA A 49 -2.59 -6.51 1.10
CA ALA A 49 -3.86 -5.91 1.51
C ALA A 49 -4.22 -6.24 2.96
N LYS A 50 -4.02 -7.50 3.38
CA LYS A 50 -4.22 -7.93 4.76
C LYS A 50 -3.26 -7.20 5.70
N ALA A 51 -1.97 -7.19 5.38
CA ALA A 51 -0.96 -6.51 6.19
C ALA A 51 -1.23 -4.99 6.29
N LEU A 52 -1.75 -4.38 5.22
CA LEU A 52 -2.06 -2.96 5.18
C LEU A 52 -3.32 -2.62 5.98
N ARG A 53 -4.32 -3.51 6.02
CA ARG A 53 -5.44 -3.44 6.98
C ARG A 53 -4.95 -3.54 8.42
N ASP A 54 -4.15 -4.56 8.72
CA ASP A 54 -3.60 -4.77 10.06
C ASP A 54 -2.77 -3.55 10.52
N TYR A 55 -2.01 -2.94 9.60
CA TYR A 55 -1.25 -1.72 9.86
C TYR A 55 -2.16 -0.50 10.14
N LEU A 56 -3.27 -0.37 9.42
CA LEU A 56 -4.22 0.72 9.59
C LEU A 56 -5.19 0.49 10.76
N ASN A 57 -5.17 -0.68 11.41
CA ASN A 57 -6.09 -1.06 12.49
C ASN A 57 -7.58 -0.90 12.12
N ILE A 58 -7.95 -1.25 10.88
CA ILE A 58 -9.33 -1.19 10.34
C ILE A 58 -9.76 -2.51 9.71
#